data_AF-A0A7C3K628-F1
#
_entry.id   AF-A0A7C3K628-F1
#
_cell.length_a   1.000
_cell.length_b   1.000
_cell.length_c   1.000
_cell.angle_alpha   90.00
_cell.angle_beta   90.00
_cell.angle_gamma   90.00
#
_symmetry.space_group_name_H-M   'P 1'
#
loop_
_entity.id
_entity.type
_entity.pdbx_description
1 polymer ?
#
loop_
_entity_poly.entity_id
_entity_poly.type
_entity_poly.pdbx_seq_one_letter_code
_entity_poly.pdbx_strand_id
1 'polypeptide(L)' 'MRLPFPPPIQPMLSNAADVLPEGEGWQFEPKWDGFRTLVFRDGDEILLQSRDERPMNRFFPELLAPLAASLPERCVVD' A
#
# COMPACT_ATOMS: atom_id res chain seq x y z
N MET A 1 -5.94 6.88 14.02
CA MET A 1 -4.82 7.47 13.24
C MET A 1 -4.96 8.97 13.00
N ARG A 2 -3.88 9.73 13.22
CA ARG A 2 -3.69 11.14 12.89
C ARG A 2 -2.54 11.28 11.88
N LEU A 3 -2.81 10.90 10.64
CA LEU A 3 -1.86 10.98 9.53
C LEU A 3 -2.25 12.12 8.57
N PRO A 4 -1.30 12.71 7.82
CA PRO A 4 -1.62 13.72 6.79
C PRO A 4 -2.59 13.21 5.72
N PHE A 5 -2.60 11.89 5.48
CA PHE A 5 -3.52 11.22 4.58
C PHE A 5 -4.37 10.22 5.38
N PRO A 6 -5.64 10.54 5.68
CA PRO A 6 -6.50 9.66 6.45
C PRO A 6 -7.04 8.52 5.58
N PRO A 7 -7.18 7.29 6.11
CA PRO A 7 -7.92 6.25 5.44
C PRO A 7 -9.44 6.57 5.40
N PRO A 8 -10.18 6.15 4.36
CA PRO A 8 -9.67 5.39 3.23
C PRO A 8 -9.06 6.26 2.11
N ILE A 9 -8.12 5.69 1.35
CA ILE A 9 -7.54 6.31 0.15
C ILE A 9 -7.71 5.38 -1.04
N GLN A 10 -8.16 5.91 -2.17
CA GLN A 10 -8.19 5.17 -3.44
C GLN A 10 -6.77 5.02 -4.01
N PRO A 11 -6.28 3.78 -4.25
CA PRO A 11 -4.98 3.59 -4.87
C PRO A 11 -4.96 4.11 -6.30
N MET A 12 -3.82 4.67 -6.71
CA MET A 12 -3.60 5.04 -8.11
C MET A 12 -3.65 3.81 -9.01
N LEU A 13 -4.42 3.88 -10.10
CA LEU A 13 -4.54 2.79 -11.07
C LEU A 13 -3.59 2.97 -12.26
N SER A 14 -3.07 1.86 -12.77
CA SER A 14 -2.30 1.81 -14.01
C SER A 14 -3.22 1.60 -15.21
N ASN A 15 -2.90 2.23 -16.33
CA ASN A 15 -3.52 1.90 -17.62
C ASN A 15 -2.91 0.61 -18.18
N ALA A 16 -3.73 -0.18 -18.89
CA ALA A 16 -3.22 -1.30 -19.66
C ALA A 16 -2.45 -0.79 -20.89
N ALA A 17 -1.32 -1.43 -21.20
CA ALA A 17 -0.50 -1.13 -22.36
C ALA A 17 0.04 -2.43 -22.94
N ASP A 18 0.04 -2.56 -24.27
CA ASP A 18 0.54 -3.74 -24.97
C ASP A 18 2.08 -3.76 -25.06
N VAL A 19 2.71 -2.59 -24.93
CA VAL A 19 4.15 -2.40 -24.99
C VAL A 19 4.61 -1.55 -23.81
N LEU A 20 5.83 -1.80 -23.33
CA LEU A 20 6.44 -0.96 -22.32
C LEU A 20 6.68 0.45 -22.88
N PRO A 21 6.43 1.51 -22.09
CA PRO A 21 6.67 2.86 -22.56
C PRO A 21 8.17 3.12 -22.72
N GLU A 22 8.50 3.97 -23.69
CA GLU A 22 9.87 4.37 -24.02
C GLU A 22 10.13 5.83 -23.61
N GLY A 23 11.42 6.21 -23.56
CA GLY A 23 11.87 7.57 -23.26
C GLY A 23 12.41 7.76 -21.85
N GLU A 24 12.96 8.95 -21.61
CA GLU A 24 13.52 9.31 -20.30
C GLU A 24 12.40 9.55 -19.27
N GLY A 25 12.68 9.24 -18.00
CA GLY A 25 11.75 9.48 -16.88
C GLY A 25 10.89 8.28 -16.46
N TRP A 26 10.94 7.16 -17.19
CA TRP A 26 10.29 5.92 -16.78
C TRP A 26 11.11 5.13 -15.76
N GLN A 27 10.41 4.59 -14.76
CA GLN A 27 10.93 3.60 -13.81
C GLN A 27 10.10 2.32 -13.96
N PHE A 28 10.75 1.16 -13.85
CA PHE A 28 10.12 -0.14 -14.08
C PHE A 28 10.17 -0.99 -12.81
N GLU A 29 9.02 -1.51 -12.43
CA GLU A 29 8.87 -2.43 -11.30
C GLU A 29 8.18 -3.72 -11.76
N PRO A 30 8.52 -4.89 -11.17
CA PRO A 30 7.81 -6.14 -11.45
C PRO A 30 6.33 -6.03 -11.08
N LYS A 31 5.45 -6.54 -11.95
CA LYS A 31 4.03 -6.67 -11.62
C LYS A 31 3.78 -7.94 -10.81
N TRP A 32 3.53 -7.79 -9.52
CA TRP A 32 3.14 -8.89 -8.64
C TRP A 32 1.66 -9.26 -8.81
N ASP A 33 1.35 -10.54 -8.66
CA ASP A 33 -0.04 -11.04 -8.57
C ASP A 33 -0.39 -11.32 -7.10
N GLY A 34 -1.43 -10.66 -6.60
CA GLY A 34 -1.78 -10.65 -5.19
C GLY A 34 -2.78 -9.55 -4.85
N PHE A 35 -3.00 -9.34 -3.56
CA PHE A 35 -3.86 -8.27 -3.07
C PHE A 35 -3.06 -6.99 -2.86
N ARG A 36 -3.36 -5.94 -3.63
CA ARG A 36 -2.80 -4.62 -3.36
C ARG A 36 -3.34 -4.08 -2.04
N THR A 37 -2.45 -3.61 -1.18
CA THR A 37 -2.78 -3.15 0.17
C THR A 37 -2.05 -1.86 0.47
N LEU A 38 -2.80 -0.82 0.87
CA LEU A 38 -2.21 0.35 1.51
C LEU A 38 -2.01 0.06 3.00
N VAL A 39 -0.83 0.38 3.51
CA VAL A 39 -0.49 0.30 4.93
C VAL A 39 -0.51 1.69 5.52
N PHE A 40 -1.44 1.94 6.44
CA PHE A 40 -1.44 3.12 7.28
C PHE A 40 -0.85 2.74 8.63
N ARG A 41 0.17 3.49 9.06
CA ARG A 41 0.78 3.30 10.38
C ARG A 41 0.88 4.61 11.14
N ASP A 42 0.40 4.62 12.36
CA ASP A 42 0.50 5.72 13.31
C ASP A 42 0.86 5.18 14.71
N GLY A 43 2.16 5.17 15.00
CA GLY A 43 2.74 4.47 16.14
C GLY A 43 2.56 2.95 16.03
N ASP A 44 1.88 2.38 17.02
CA ASP A 44 1.54 0.96 17.10
C ASP A 44 0.20 0.63 16.39
N GLU A 45 -0.56 1.65 15.98
CA GLU A 45 -1.79 1.46 15.22
C GLU A 45 -1.44 1.20 13.75
N ILE A 46 -1.78 0.01 13.24
CA ILE A 46 -1.60 -0.36 11.83
C ILE A 46 -2.94 -0.77 11.22
N LEU A 47 -3.24 -0.21 10.05
CA LEU A 47 -4.42 -0.53 9.25
C LEU A 47 -3.95 -0.96 7.86
N LEU A 48 -4.42 -2.13 7.45
CA LEU A 48 -4.27 -2.65 6.10
C LEU A 48 -5.56 -2.36 5.34
N GLN A 49 -5.48 -1.64 4.23
CA GLN A 49 -6.63 -1.31 3.40
C GLN A 49 -6.49 -1.97 2.03
N SER A 50 -7.54 -2.66 1.58
CA SER A 50 -7.60 -3.21 0.23
C SER A 50 -7.71 -2.12 -0.84
N ARG A 51 -7.53 -2.54 -2.10
CA ARG A 51 -7.91 -1.73 -3.27
C ARG A 51 -9.33 -1.17 -3.21
N ASP A 52 -10.29 -1.94 -2.69
CA ASP A 52 -11.71 -1.53 -2.58
C ASP A 52 -12.02 -0.87 -1.22
N GLU A 53 -11.02 -0.25 -0.59
CA GLU A 53 -11.14 0.55 0.65
C GLU A 53 -11.55 -0.24 1.92
N ARG A 54 -11.61 -1.57 1.85
CA ARG A 54 -11.99 -2.42 2.99
C ARG A 54 -10.80 -2.75 3.91
N PRO A 55 -11.01 -2.85 5.23
CA PRO A 55 -9.97 -3.27 6.17
C PRO A 55 -9.59 -4.75 5.95
N MET A 56 -8.29 -5.02 5.96
CA MET A 56 -7.72 -6.35 5.69
C MET A 56 -7.05 -7.00 6.90
N ASN A 57 -6.89 -6.29 8.03
CA ASN A 57 -6.16 -6.77 9.22
C ASN A 57 -6.59 -8.16 9.70
N ARG A 58 -7.90 -8.47 9.65
CA ARG A 58 -8.41 -9.78 10.11
C ARG A 58 -7.93 -10.94 9.24
N PHE A 59 -7.60 -10.67 7.97
CA PHE A 59 -7.21 -11.67 6.99
C PHE A 59 -5.69 -11.87 6.93
N PHE A 60 -4.93 -10.85 7.33
CA PHE A 60 -3.46 -10.87 7.34
C PHE A 60 -2.87 -10.39 8.68
N PRO A 61 -3.29 -10.96 9.82
CA PRO A 61 -2.79 -10.55 11.14
C PRO A 61 -1.28 -10.77 11.30
N GLU A 62 -0.71 -11.74 10.57
CA GLU A 62 0.72 -12.05 10.57
C GLU A 62 1.60 -10.92 10.03
N LEU A 63 1.03 -10.00 9.24
CA LEU A 63 1.78 -8.87 8.68
C LEU A 63 1.98 -7.73 9.68
N LEU A 64 1.20 -7.66 10.77
CA LEU A 64 1.24 -6.51 11.69
C LEU A 64 2.61 -6.35 12.37
N ALA A 65 3.18 -7.43 12.90
CA ALA A 65 4.48 -7.38 13.58
C ALA A 65 5.65 -7.08 12.63
N PRO A 66 5.79 -7.76 11.46
CA PRO A 66 6.82 -7.41 10.47
C PRO A 66 6.72 -5.96 9.97
N LEU A 67 5.50 -5.45 9.73
CA LEU A 67 5.29 -4.07 9.29
C LEU A 67 5.66 -3.07 10.39
N ALA A 68 5.31 -3.36 11.65
CA ALA A 68 5.72 -2.54 12.79
C ALA A 68 7.26 -2.50 12.98
N ALA A 69 7.95 -3.61 12.68
CA ALA A 69 9.41 -3.67 12.78
C ALA A 69 10.13 -2.98 11.61
N SER A 70 9.52 -2.94 10.42
CA SER A 70 10.20 -2.56 9.18
C SER A 70 9.88 -1.15 8.68
N LEU A 71 8.71 -0.61 9.04
CA LEU A 71 8.28 0.71 8.59
C LEU A 71 8.63 1.83 9.59
N PRO A 72 8.66 3.10 9.16
CA PRO A 72 8.64 4.23 10.08
C PRO A 72 7.41 4.22 10.99
N GLU A 73 7.51 4.85 12.17
CA GLU A 73 6.39 4.90 13.12
C GLU A 73 5.18 5.67 12.59
N ARG A 74 5.35 6.60 11.63
CA ARG A 74 4.25 7.37 11.04
C ARG A 74 4.41 7.43 9.53
N CYS A 75 3.67 6.61 8.80
CA CYS A 75 3.72 6.54 7.35
C CYS A 75 2.43 6.02 6.73
N VAL A 76 2.27 6.30 5.43
CA VAL A 76 1.33 5.61 4.55
C VAL A 76 2.16 5.06 3.39
N VAL A 77 2.04 3.76 3.12
CA VAL A 77 2.80 3.06 2.08
C VAL A 77 1.84 2.28 1.19
N ASP A 78 2.14 2.25 -0.10
CA ASP A 78 1.53 1.39 -1.12
C ASP A 78 2.57 0.35 -1.55
#